data_AF-W3VE05-F1
#
_entry.id   AF-W3VE05-F1
#
_cell.length_a   1.000
_cell.length_b   1.000
_cell.length_c   1.000
_cell.angle_alpha   90.00
_cell.angle_beta   90.00
_cell.angle_gamma   90.00
#
_symmetry.space_group_name_H-M   'P 1'
#
loop_
_entity.id
_entity.type
_entity.pdbx_description
1 polymer ?
#
loop_
_entity_poly.entity_id
_entity_poly.type
_entity_poly.pdbx_seq_one_letter_code
_entity_poly.pdbx_strand_id
1 'polypeptide(L)' 'MLLNLNPIVRLWKVMNEHVRNNRYFADKHEFRDKVFKFFTTTLPDIADSLTSRINDHFQVLKTAS' A
#
# COMPACT_ATOMS: atom_id res chain seq x y z
N MET A 1 -16.44 6.80 -5.88
CA MET A 1 -16.50 6.33 -7.28
C MET A 1 -15.10 5.86 -7.71
N LEU A 2 -14.97 4.56 -8.02
CA LEU A 2 -13.86 3.81 -8.65
C LEU A 2 -12.46 3.65 -8.00
N LEU A 3 -11.97 4.53 -7.12
CA LEU A 3 -10.56 4.45 -6.62
C LEU A 3 -10.28 3.46 -5.46
N ASN A 4 -11.27 2.69 -4.99
CA ASN A 4 -11.12 1.82 -3.81
C ASN A 4 -11.24 0.32 -4.08
N LEU A 5 -11.31 -0.13 -5.34
CA LEU A 5 -11.59 -1.54 -5.66
C LEU A 5 -10.34 -2.37 -6.00
N ASN A 6 -9.25 -1.78 -6.51
CA ASN A 6 -8.05 -2.55 -6.88
C ASN A 6 -7.01 -2.56 -5.74
N PRO A 7 -6.48 -3.74 -5.34
CA PRO A 7 -5.44 -3.85 -4.31
C PRO A 7 -4.22 -2.98 -4.55
N ILE A 8 -3.82 -2.76 -5.79
CA ILE A 8 -2.63 -1.94 -6.10
C ILE A 8 -2.84 -0.47 -5.70
N VAL A 9 -4.06 0.04 -5.88
CA VAL A 9 -4.43 1.41 -5.50
C VAL A 9 -4.54 1.52 -3.97
N ARG A 10 -5.02 0.46 -3.30
CA ARG A 10 -5.05 0.39 -1.83
C ARG A 10 -3.63 0.38 -1.24
N LEU A 11 -2.73 -0.44 -1.80
CA LEU A 11 -1.34 -0.50 -1.38
C LEU A 11 -0.62 0.84 -1.59
N TRP A 12 -0.87 1.51 -2.73
CA TRP A 12 -0.35 2.85 -3.00
C TRP A 12 -0.78 3.89 -1.95
N LYS A 13 -2.03 3.84 -1.48
CA LYS A 13 -2.50 4.72 -0.41
C LYS A 13 -1.79 4.47 0.91
N VAL A 14 -1.63 3.20 1.30
CA VAL A 14 -0.90 2.82 2.53
C VAL A 14 0.55 3.28 2.47
N MET A 15 1.22 3.11 1.31
CA MET A 15 2.57 3.61 1.10
C MET A 15 2.64 5.14 1.24
N ASN A 16 1.70 5.88 0.66
CA ASN A 16 1.66 7.34 0.80
C ASN A 16 1.47 7.77 2.25
N GLU A 17 0.59 7.12 3.02
CA GLU A 17 0.40 7.40 4.45
C GLU A 17 1.70 7.24 5.25
N HIS A 18 2.49 6.20 4.97
CA HIS A 18 3.69 5.90 5.74
C HIS A 18 4.93 6.67 5.28
N VAL A 19 5.03 6.94 3.98
CA VAL A 19 6.25 7.48 3.36
C VAL A 19 6.09 8.95 3.03
N ARG A 20 4.98 9.35 2.39
CA ARG A 20 4.90 10.64 1.67
C ARG A 20 4.04 11.70 2.36
N ASN A 21 3.00 11.30 3.08
CA ASN A 21 2.06 12.26 3.68
C ASN A 21 2.78 13.16 4.67
N ASN A 22 2.61 14.47 4.47
CA ASN A 22 3.16 15.53 5.32
C ASN A 22 4.69 15.49 5.51
N ARG A 23 5.43 14.94 4.53
CA ARG A 23 6.90 14.89 4.54
C ARG A 23 7.47 15.47 3.26
N TYR A 24 8.42 16.38 3.42
CA TYR A 24 9.25 16.88 2.34
C TYR A 24 10.55 16.07 2.28
N PHE A 25 10.94 15.64 1.08
CA PHE A 25 12.21 14.99 0.83
C PHE A 25 13.11 15.97 0.09
N ALA A 26 14.20 16.38 0.73
CA ALA A 26 15.16 17.30 0.14
C ALA A 26 16.02 16.61 -0.95
N ASP A 27 16.14 15.29 -0.86
CA ASP A 27 16.97 14.49 -1.76
C ASP A 27 16.22 13.28 -2.34
N LYS A 28 16.55 12.94 -3.59
CA LYS A 28 15.94 11.83 -4.33
C LYS A 28 16.35 10.46 -3.80
N HIS A 29 17.54 10.33 -3.22
CA HIS A 29 18.00 9.08 -2.60
C HIS A 29 17.24 8.86 -1.30
N GLU A 30 17.03 9.91 -0.51
CA GLU A 30 16.20 9.82 0.71
C GLU A 30 14.78 9.32 0.38
N PHE A 31 14.14 9.88 -0.65
CA PHE A 31 12.82 9.40 -1.07
C PHE A 31 12.85 7.92 -1.49
N ARG A 32 13.85 7.52 -2.29
CA ARG A 32 14.01 6.12 -2.73
C ARG A 32 14.21 5.18 -1.54
N ASP A 33 15.09 5.51 -0.62
CA ASP A 33 15.42 4.67 0.54
C ASP A 33 14.20 4.47 1.43
N LYS A 34 13.37 5.51 1.62
CA LYS A 34 12.13 5.39 2.40
C LYS A 34 11.09 4.52 1.70
N VAL A 35 10.98 4.61 0.36
CA VAL A 35 10.11 3.71 -0.42
C VAL A 35 10.61 2.26 -0.35
N PHE A 36 11.92 2.03 -0.51
CA PHE A 36 12.51 0.70 -0.40
C PHE A 36 12.31 0.11 1.00
N LYS A 37 12.57 0.91 2.05
CA LYS A 37 12.33 0.51 3.44
C LYS A 37 10.86 0.17 3.70
N PHE A 38 9.93 0.91 3.08
CA PHE A 38 8.52 0.58 3.18
C PHE A 38 8.23 -0.83 2.66
N PHE A 39 8.69 -1.19 1.46
CA PHE A 39 8.41 -2.51 0.89
C PHE A 39 9.16 -3.67 1.58
N THR A 40 10.37 -3.41 2.10
CA THR A 40 11.24 -4.46 2.66
C THR A 40 11.05 -4.68 4.16
N THR A 41 10.56 -3.68 4.90
CA THR A 41 10.42 -3.75 6.36
C THR A 41 9.00 -3.40 6.78
N THR A 42 8.55 -2.18 6.50
CA THR A 42 7.27 -1.69 7.05
C THR A 42 6.07 -2.48 6.56
N LEU A 43 6.03 -2.84 5.27
CA LEU A 43 4.92 -3.57 4.67
C LEU A 43 4.77 -4.99 5.26
N PRO A 44 5.84 -5.81 5.37
CA PRO A 44 5.80 -7.06 6.14
C PRO A 44 5.31 -6.88 7.58
N ASP A 45 5.81 -5.87 8.30
CA ASP A 45 5.47 -5.64 9.71
C ASP A 45 3.99 -5.33 9.94
N ILE A 46 3.35 -4.68 8.97
CA ILE A 46 1.92 -4.32 9.04
C ILE A 46 1.02 -5.22 8.18
N ALA A 47 1.58 -6.25 7.53
CA ALA A 47 0.87 -7.07 6.54
C ALA A 47 -0.39 -7.71 7.15
N ASP A 48 -0.28 -8.25 8.36
CA ASP A 48 -1.39 -8.90 9.07
C ASP A 48 -2.54 -7.93 9.32
N SER A 49 -2.24 -6.69 9.73
CA SER A 49 -3.22 -5.61 9.94
C SER A 49 -3.84 -5.13 8.62
N LEU A 50 -3.08 -5.18 7.53
CA LEU A 50 -3.56 -4.82 6.20
C LEU A 50 -4.44 -5.89 5.56
N THR A 51 -4.44 -7.14 6.07
CA THR A 51 -5.23 -8.23 5.51
C THR A 51 -6.71 -7.86 5.42
N SER A 52 -7.31 -7.29 6.47
CA SER A 52 -8.69 -6.79 6.44
C SER A 52 -8.83 -5.57 5.52
N ARG A 53 -7.91 -4.60 5.60
CA ARG A 53 -8.01 -3.33 4.87
C ARG A 53 -7.78 -3.45 3.35
N ILE A 54 -6.97 -4.42 2.92
CA ILE A 54 -6.66 -4.70 1.52
C ILE A 54 -7.63 -5.74 0.95
N ASN A 55 -8.00 -6.79 1.71
CA ASN A 55 -8.90 -7.85 1.21
C ASN A 55 -10.40 -7.58 1.37
N ASP A 56 -10.85 -6.50 2.02
CA ASP A 56 -12.27 -6.31 2.38
C ASP A 56 -13.28 -6.34 1.22
N HIS A 57 -12.82 -6.30 -0.04
CA HIS A 57 -13.66 -6.49 -1.22
C HIS A 57 -12.89 -7.15 -2.36
N PHE A 58 -11.89 -8.00 -2.05
CA PHE A 58 -11.30 -8.85 -3.08
C PHE A 58 -12.34 -9.93 -3.38
N GLN A 59 -13.33 -9.61 -4.22
CA GLN A 59 -14.21 -10.62 -4.76
C GLN A 59 -13.32 -11.59 -5.53
N VAL A 60 -13.07 -12.75 -4.92
CA VAL A 60 -12.59 -13.91 -5.63
C VAL A 60 -13.62 -14.13 -6.72
N LEU A 61 -13.25 -13.82 -7.97
CA LEU A 61 -14.10 -14.09 -9.12
C LEU A 61 -14.35 -15.60 -9.11
N LYS A 62 -15.52 -16.02 -8.64
CA LYS A 62 -15.95 -17.40 -8.80
C LYS A 62 -16.16 -17.59 -10.30
N THR A 63 -15.46 -18.55 -10.87
CA THR A 63 -15.65 -18.95 -12.26
C THR A 63 -17.12 -19.35 -12.42
N ALA A 64 -17.81 -18.77 -13.42
CA ALA A 64 -19.19 -19.11 -13.69
C ALA A 64 -19.29 -20.61 -14.03
N SER A 65 -20.26 -21.28 -13.39
CA SER A 65 -20.57 -22.69 -13.65
C SER A 65 -21.49 -22.85 -14.85
#